data_AF-A0A857JHH1-F1
#
_entry.id   AF-A0A857JHH1-F1
#
_cell.length_a   1.000
_cell.length_b   1.000
_cell.length_c   1.000
_cell.angle_alpha   90.00
_cell.angle_beta   90.00
_cell.angle_gamma   90.00
#
_symmetry.space_group_name_H-M   'P 1'
#
loop_
_entity.id
_entity.type
_entity.pdbx_description
1 polymer ?
#
loop_
_entity_poly.entity_id
_entity_poly.type
_entity_poly.pdbx_seq_one_letter_code
_entity_poly.pdbx_strand_id
1 'polypeptide(L)' 'MPGKNLPAYLKQVLEHHVSNAQLTHDTELQSIYDRLTSLNTKVELAKEKIRQNRLANNSLPKS' A
#
# COMPACT_ATOMS: atom_id res chain seq x y z
N MET A 1 -16.60 -3.21 0.03
CA MET A 1 -15.56 -3.10 -1.01
C MET A 1 -14.33 -3.86 -0.55
N PRO A 2 -13.99 -5.02 -1.12
CA PRO A 2 -12.85 -5.80 -0.69
C PRO A 2 -11.55 -5.15 -1.18
N GLY A 3 -10.57 -4.99 -0.30
CA GLY A 3 -9.16 -5.03 -0.70
C GLY A 3 -8.43 -3.73 -1.00
N LYS A 4 -9.00 -2.53 -0.82
CA LYS A 4 -8.17 -1.30 -0.87
C LYS A 4 -7.32 -1.20 0.39
N ASN A 5 -6.07 -1.63 0.26
CA ASN A 5 -4.98 -1.40 1.18
C ASN A 5 -4.94 0.09 1.55
N LEU A 6 -4.85 0.41 2.86
CA LEU A 6 -4.89 1.79 3.36
C LEU A 6 -3.94 2.75 2.60
N PRO A 7 -2.70 2.36 2.24
CA PRO A 7 -1.83 3.20 1.40
C PRO A 7 -2.35 3.43 -0.03
N ALA A 8 -2.97 2.43 -0.66
CA ALA A 8 -3.57 2.57 -1.99
C ALA A 8 -4.81 3.49 -1.97
N TYR A 9 -5.60 3.42 -0.89
CA TYR A 9 -6.71 4.33 -0.69
C TYR A 9 -6.24 5.78 -0.52
N LEU A 10 -5.20 6.01 0.28
CA LEU A 10 -4.60 7.34 0.44
C LEU A 10 -4.08 7.91 -0.87
N LYS A 11 -3.42 7.08 -1.70
CA LYS A 11 -2.99 7.47 -3.05
C LYS A 11 -4.16 7.95 -3.91
N GLN A 12 -5.25 7.19 -3.94
CA GLN A 12 -6.44 7.53 -4.72
C GLN A 12 -7.10 8.84 -4.25
N VAL A 13 -7.19 9.06 -2.94
CA VAL A 13 -7.74 10.30 -2.38
C VAL A 13 -6.87 11.50 -2.75
N LEU A 14 -5.54 11.33 -2.71
CA LEU A 14 -4.61 12.37 -3.14
C LEU A 14 -4.77 12.71 -4.62
N GLU A 15 -4.79 11.70 -5.52
CA GLU A 15 -5.03 11.87 -6.96
C GLU A 15 -6.30 12.67 -7.25
N HIS A 16 -7.39 12.36 -6.55
CA HIS A 16 -8.65 13.10 -6.68
C HIS A 16 -8.51 14.57 -6.24
N HIS A 17 -7.86 14.84 -5.11
CA HIS A 17 -7.72 16.20 -4.59
C HIS A 17 -6.82 17.07 -5.48
N VAL A 18 -5.73 16.50 -6.00
CA VAL A 18 -4.81 17.14 -6.94
C VAL A 18 -5.51 17.52 -8.24
N SER A 19 -6.29 16.60 -8.80
CA SER A 19 -7.05 16.84 -10.03
C SER A 19 -8.03 18.01 -9.85
N ASN A 20 -8.65 18.13 -8.67
CA ASN A 20 -9.59 19.23 -8.37
C ASN A 20 -8.88 20.57 -8.10
N ALA A 21 -7.67 20.52 -7.55
CA ALA A 21 -6.90 21.72 -7.21
C ALA A 21 -6.10 22.31 -8.40
N GLN A 22 -6.16 21.68 -9.59
CA GLN A 22 -5.35 22.03 -10.78
C GLN A 22 -3.84 22.09 -10.51
N LEU A 23 -3.38 21.44 -9.44
CA LEU A 23 -1.97 21.32 -9.07
C LEU A 23 -1.30 20.34 -10.03
N THR A 24 -1.04 20.77 -11.25
CA THR A 24 -0.33 19.97 -12.25
C THR A 24 1.17 20.28 -12.18
N HIS A 25 2.00 19.23 -12.15
CA HIS A 25 3.47 19.31 -12.21
C HIS A 25 4.18 19.92 -10.98
N ASP A 26 3.73 19.54 -9.78
CA ASP A 26 4.45 19.86 -8.54
C ASP A 26 5.44 18.73 -8.18
N THR A 27 6.72 19.07 -8.04
CA THR A 27 7.81 18.12 -7.71
C THR A 27 7.64 17.52 -6.32
N GLU A 28 7.14 18.29 -5.36
CA GLU A 28 6.86 17.82 -4.00
C GLU A 28 5.71 16.82 -4.00
N LEU A 29 4.68 17.07 -4.82
CA LEU A 29 3.57 16.15 -4.99
C LEU A 29 4.00 14.81 -5.61
N GLN A 30 4.85 14.84 -6.64
CA GLN A 30 5.40 13.61 -7.22
C GLN A 30 6.18 12.79 -6.17
N SER A 31 6.99 13.45 -5.35
CA SER A 31 7.71 12.82 -4.24
C SER A 31 6.76 12.16 -3.22
N ILE A 32 5.61 12.77 -2.93
CA ILE A 32 4.57 12.18 -2.07
C ILE A 32 3.99 10.90 -2.71
N TYR A 33 3.69 10.92 -4.01
CA TYR A 33 3.21 9.71 -4.71
C TYR A 33 4.20 8.57 -4.71
N ASP A 34 5.48 8.86 -4.90
CA ASP A 34 6.55 7.87 -4.90
C ASP A 34 6.70 7.24 -3.51
N ARG A 35 6.63 8.06 -2.45
CA ARG A 35 6.65 7.60 -1.05
C ARG A 35 5.45 6.73 -0.70
N LEU A 36 4.24 7.12 -1.10
CA LEU A 36 3.03 6.33 -0.89
C LEU A 36 3.08 4.99 -1.62
N THR A 37 3.58 4.99 -2.86
CA THR A 37 3.76 3.78 -3.65
C THR A 37 4.78 2.83 -2.99
N SER A 38 5.91 3.37 -2.54
CA SER A 38 6.93 2.59 -1.82
C SER A 38 6.39 1.98 -0.52
N LEU A 39 5.61 2.74 0.26
CA LEU A 39 4.98 2.26 1.49
C LEU A 39 3.99 1.11 1.20
N ASN A 40 3.16 1.25 0.17
CA ASN A 40 2.22 0.20 -0.22
C ASN A 40 2.93 -1.12 -0.52
N THR A 41 4.00 -1.06 -1.32
CA THR A 41 4.80 -2.26 -1.66
C THR A 41 5.37 -2.94 -0.42
N LYS A 42 5.95 -2.17 0.52
CA LYS A 42 6.50 -2.72 1.77
C LYS A 42 5.43 -3.40 2.63
N VAL A 43 4.22 -2.81 2.70
CA VAL A 43 3.09 -3.39 3.43
C VAL A 43 2.64 -4.71 2.81
N GLU A 44 2.53 -4.79 1.49
CA GLU A 44 2.14 -6.03 0.82
C GLU A 44 3.19 -7.14 1.00
N LEU A 45 4.48 -6.82 0.92
CA LEU A 45 5.55 -7.78 1.24
C LEU A 45 5.45 -8.30 2.69
N ALA A 46 5.16 -7.42 3.65
CA ALA A 46 4.99 -7.82 5.05
C ALA A 46 3.77 -8.72 5.24
N LYS A 47 2.63 -8.39 4.62
CA LYS A 47 1.43 -9.23 4.66
C LYS A 47 1.68 -10.62 4.09
N GLU A 48 2.38 -10.69 2.96
CA GLU A 48 2.72 -11.97 2.34
C GLU A 48 3.62 -12.80 3.26
N LYS A 49 4.65 -12.18 3.86
CA LYS A 49 5.51 -12.87 4.83
C LYS A 49 4.73 -13.38 6.05
N ILE A 50 3.80 -12.58 6.59
CA ILE A 50 2.92 -13.00 7.69
C ILE A 50 2.05 -14.20 7.26
N ARG A 51 1.49 -14.16 6.05
CA ARG A 51 0.68 -15.24 5.49
C ARG A 51 1.49 -16.54 5.36
N GLN A 52 2.71 -16.47 4.85
CA GLN A 52 3.60 -17.62 4.71
C GLN A 52 3.99 -18.23 6.06
N ASN A 53 4.34 -17.39 7.04
CA ASN A 53 4.64 -17.86 8.40
C ASN A 53 3.45 -18.58 9.04
N ARG A 54 2.23 -18.05 8.84
CA ARG A 54 0.99 -18.71 9.31
C ARG A 54 0.77 -20.07 8.67
N LEU A 55 1.03 -20.20 7.36
CA LEU A 55 0.90 -21.48 6.65
C LEU A 55 1.93 -22.49 7.14
N ALA A 56 3.20 -22.08 7.25
CA ALA A 56 4.28 -22.92 7.75
C ALA A 56 3.98 -23.45 9.16
N ASN A 57 3.52 -22.57 10.06
CA ASN A 57 3.17 -22.95 11.44
C ASN A 57 1.92 -23.83 11.53
N ASN A 58 0.95 -23.67 10.63
CA ASN A 58 -0.23 -24.54 10.57
C ASN A 58 0.04 -25.90 9.89
N SER A 59 1.11 -26.02 9.10
CA SER A 59 1.50 -27.27 8.42
C SER A 59 2.41 -28.18 9.25
N LEU A 60 2.88 -27.73 10.41
CA LEU A 60 3.63 -28.58 11.34
C LEU A 60 2.64 -29.47 12.13
N PRO A 61 2.81 -30.80 12.14
CA PRO A 61 2.04 -31.65 13.04
C PRO A 61 2.39 -31.24 14.47
N LYS A 62 1.36 -30.95 15.28
CA LYS A 62 1.55 -30.77 16.73
C LYS A 62 2.07 -32.10 17.28
N SER A 63 3.36 -32.15 17.64
CA SER A 63 3.95 -33.24 18.43
C SER A 63 3.33 -33.30 19.82
#